data_AF-A0AAN7YXG4-F1
#
_entry.id   AF-A0AAN7YXG4-F1
#
_cell.length_a   1.000
_cell.length_b   1.000
_cell.length_c   1.000
_cell.angle_alpha   90.00
_cell.angle_beta   90.00
_cell.angle_gamma   90.00
#
_symmetry.space_group_name_H-M   'P 1'
#
loop_
_entity.id
_entity.type
_entity.pdbx_description
1 polymer ?
#
loop_
_entity_poly.entity_id
_entity_poly.type
_entity_poly.pdbx_seq_one_letter_code
_entity_poly.pdbx_strand_id
1 'polypeptide(L)'
;MENQFIFDFKNFLYSVQAKPIRIFIQIGISFSLILFGEYGFFNNFNKMQVSGCSEPNDLNSPISLDNCYIENYNVTTCINQIYNSGSNYSLSFTLGTIGIKDDKYSSFLIAISIIFFLLAQGFFQVAHYFQFQKRKRIQDILGNSLIFLDGKKIHEKRLTFYFLIVGICYIITKINWIMYRTNHYNEIDCSGYLYKIQFQGTLSTEIGTLAMSSFPYLIFPLIYIGGWINYLSDLDLKRMTDHLSIESFKEIKNITVFDFKKYNKLIKTTIHRRYPNNSKLNLFFRTNTFSFKTTSTKEIVEILLDYKQISPEEFEPILKFENLKISFITGNDQMKEKLLG
;
A
#
# COMPACT_ATOMS: atom_id res chain seq x y z
N MET A 1 -38.42 -21.68 -0.60
CA MET A 1 -37.72 -21.91 -1.87
C MET A 1 -36.77 -20.73 -2.07
N GLU A 2 -35.46 -20.96 -2.16
CA GLU A 2 -34.54 -19.90 -2.60
C GLU A 2 -34.93 -19.54 -4.04
N ASN A 3 -35.13 -18.25 -4.32
CA ASN A 3 -35.44 -17.76 -5.66
C ASN A 3 -34.25 -18.11 -6.57
N GLN A 4 -34.49 -18.66 -7.77
CA GLN A 4 -33.43 -19.10 -8.70
C GLN A 4 -32.41 -17.97 -8.95
N PHE A 5 -32.90 -16.73 -9.04
CA PHE A 5 -32.08 -15.53 -9.13
C PHE A 5 -31.10 -15.36 -7.95
N ILE A 6 -31.56 -15.56 -6.70
CA ILE A 6 -30.71 -15.41 -5.51
C ILE A 6 -29.59 -16.46 -5.53
N PHE A 7 -29.92 -17.69 -5.93
CA PHE A 7 -28.95 -18.77 -6.06
C PHE A 7 -27.88 -18.45 -7.11
N ASP A 8 -28.30 -18.05 -8.32
CA ASP A 8 -27.39 -17.74 -9.43
C ASP A 8 -26.54 -16.49 -9.14
N PHE A 9 -27.13 -15.45 -8.58
CA PHE A 9 -26.45 -14.21 -8.18
C PHE A 9 -25.42 -14.46 -7.08
N LYS A 10 -25.75 -15.29 -6.09
CA LYS A 10 -24.83 -15.68 -5.01
C LYS A 10 -23.66 -16.51 -5.52
N ASN A 11 -23.90 -17.49 -6.39
CA ASN A 11 -22.84 -18.29 -7.02
C ASN A 11 -21.91 -17.41 -7.86
N PHE A 12 -22.46 -16.43 -8.56
CA PHE A 12 -21.69 -15.43 -9.27
C PHE A 12 -20.82 -14.59 -8.33
N LEU A 13 -21.38 -14.02 -7.25
CA LEU A 13 -20.60 -13.22 -6.31
C LEU A 13 -19.46 -14.04 -5.68
N TYR A 14 -19.67 -15.32 -5.41
CA TYR A 14 -18.63 -16.22 -4.93
C TYR A 14 -17.54 -16.51 -5.96
N SER A 15 -17.86 -16.58 -7.25
CA SER A 15 -16.86 -16.85 -8.30
C SER A 15 -15.91 -15.66 -8.53
N VAL A 16 -16.38 -14.44 -8.31
CA VAL A 16 -15.60 -13.20 -8.46
C VAL A 16 -14.84 -12.81 -7.19
N GLN A 17 -15.18 -13.40 -6.04
CA GLN A 17 -14.43 -13.20 -4.80
C GLN A 17 -12.97 -13.64 -4.94
N ALA A 18 -12.04 -12.75 -4.57
CA ALA A 18 -10.63 -13.09 -4.51
C ALA A 18 -10.39 -14.22 -3.49
N LYS A 19 -9.84 -15.35 -3.97
CA LYS A 19 -9.49 -16.48 -3.09
C LYS A 19 -8.41 -16.04 -2.08
N PRO A 20 -8.49 -16.46 -0.80
CA PRO A 20 -7.49 -16.12 0.22
C PRO A 20 -6.06 -16.42 -0.22
N ILE A 21 -5.85 -17.55 -0.90
CA ILE A 21 -4.54 -17.95 -1.44
C ILE A 21 -3.97 -16.89 -2.40
N ARG A 22 -4.80 -16.32 -3.28
CA ARG A 22 -4.39 -15.28 -4.24
C ARG A 22 -3.98 -14.00 -3.52
N ILE A 23 -4.71 -13.65 -2.45
CA ILE A 23 -4.40 -12.50 -1.61
C ILE A 23 -3.05 -12.70 -0.91
N PHE A 24 -2.83 -13.85 -0.27
CA PHE A 24 -1.55 -14.15 0.38
C PHE A 24 -0.37 -14.18 -0.59
N ILE A 25 -0.56 -14.76 -1.79
CA ILE A 25 0.47 -14.75 -2.83
C ILE A 25 0.80 -13.31 -3.26
N GLN A 26 -0.21 -12.48 -3.49
CA GLN A 26 0.00 -11.07 -3.86
C GLN A 26 0.74 -10.30 -2.76
N ILE A 27 0.36 -10.48 -1.49
CA ILE A 27 1.05 -9.92 -0.33
C ILE A 27 2.53 -10.35 -0.32
N GLY A 28 2.79 -11.65 -0.50
CA GLY A 28 4.15 -12.21 -0.51
C GLY A 28 5.02 -11.69 -1.65
N ILE A 29 4.48 -11.64 -2.87
CA ILE A 29 5.18 -11.09 -4.05
C ILE A 29 5.50 -9.61 -3.83
N SER A 30 4.51 -8.82 -3.41
CA SER A 30 4.71 -7.39 -3.16
C SER A 30 5.78 -7.17 -2.09
N PHE A 31 5.70 -7.87 -0.95
CA PHE A 31 6.68 -7.76 0.12
C PHE A 31 8.10 -8.11 -0.36
N SER A 32 8.25 -9.20 -1.13
CA SER A 32 9.54 -9.65 -1.64
C SER A 32 10.17 -8.66 -2.61
N LEU A 33 9.38 -8.08 -3.52
CA LEU A 33 9.87 -7.07 -4.48
C LEU A 33 10.34 -5.80 -3.77
N ILE A 34 9.59 -5.36 -2.76
CA ILE A 34 9.92 -4.16 -1.98
C ILE A 34 11.19 -4.41 -1.14
N LEU A 35 11.30 -5.60 -0.54
CA LEU A 35 12.49 -5.99 0.22
C LEU A 35 13.74 -6.10 -0.67
N PHE A 36 13.60 -6.61 -1.89
CA PHE A 36 14.68 -6.64 -2.87
C PHE A 36 15.12 -5.23 -3.28
N GLY A 37 14.17 -4.32 -3.49
CA GLY A 37 14.46 -2.90 -3.76
C GLY A 37 15.21 -2.22 -2.61
N GLU A 38 14.84 -2.54 -1.36
CA GLU A 38 15.53 -2.03 -0.18
C GLU A 38 16.94 -2.59 0.00
N TYR A 39 17.09 -3.90 -0.15
CA TYR A 39 18.40 -4.53 -0.12
C TYR A 39 19.31 -3.94 -1.21
N GLY A 40 18.79 -3.79 -2.43
CA GLY A 40 19.50 -3.18 -3.55
C GLY A 40 19.93 -1.74 -3.26
N PHE A 41 19.08 -0.94 -2.61
CA PHE A 41 19.43 0.41 -2.17
C PHE A 41 20.66 0.41 -1.27
N PHE A 42 20.61 -0.30 -0.14
CA PHE A 42 21.72 -0.29 0.82
C PHE A 42 22.99 -0.93 0.25
N ASN A 43 22.84 -1.96 -0.59
CA ASN A 43 23.98 -2.62 -1.22
C ASN A 43 24.72 -1.72 -2.22
N ASN A 44 24.02 -0.82 -2.91
CA ASN A 44 24.65 0.15 -3.82
C ASN A 44 25.54 1.16 -3.10
N PHE A 45 25.32 1.40 -1.80
CA PHE A 45 26.14 2.30 -0.98
C PHE A 45 27.22 1.57 -0.17
N ASN A 46 27.40 0.25 -0.39
CA ASN A 46 28.45 -0.52 0.26
C ASN A 46 29.83 -0.32 -0.39
N LYS A 47 29.87 0.15 -1.64
CA LYS A 47 31.13 0.47 -2.34
C LYS A 47 31.22 1.97 -2.51
N MET A 48 32.34 2.54 -2.08
CA MET A 48 32.70 3.91 -2.37
C MET A 48 33.82 3.90 -3.41
N GLN A 49 33.79 4.89 -4.30
CA GLN A 49 34.81 5.13 -5.30
C GLN A 49 35.14 6.62 -5.24
N VAL A 50 36.41 6.96 -5.08
CA VAL A 50 36.87 8.34 -5.06
C VAL A 50 37.01 8.84 -6.50
N SER A 51 36.42 9.99 -6.80
CA SER A 51 36.52 10.68 -8.09
C SER A 51 37.54 11.82 -8.09
N GLY A 52 37.97 12.30 -6.93
CA GLY A 52 38.99 13.33 -6.82
C GLY A 52 39.32 13.70 -5.38
N CYS A 53 40.44 14.38 -5.19
CA CYS A 53 40.98 14.81 -3.90
C CYS A 53 41.38 16.28 -3.94
N SER A 54 41.36 16.97 -2.80
CA SER A 54 41.97 18.29 -2.63
C SER A 54 43.50 18.17 -2.54
N GLU A 55 44.19 19.29 -2.65
CA GLU A 55 45.58 19.41 -2.20
C GLU A 55 45.69 19.22 -0.68
N PRO A 56 46.85 18.76 -0.18
CA PRO A 56 47.07 18.54 1.25
C PRO A 56 46.93 19.83 2.06
N ASN A 57 46.17 19.78 3.16
CA ASN A 57 45.93 20.89 4.09
C ASN A 57 45.22 22.13 3.48
N ASP A 58 44.74 22.05 2.24
CA ASP A 58 43.86 23.05 1.64
C ASP A 58 42.53 22.41 1.19
N LEU A 59 41.57 22.39 2.11
CA LEU A 59 40.21 21.85 1.90
C LEU A 59 39.38 22.61 0.85
N ASN A 60 39.82 23.81 0.45
CA ASN A 60 39.16 24.65 -0.54
C ASN A 60 39.84 24.61 -1.91
N SER A 61 40.96 23.90 -2.04
CA SER A 61 41.65 23.71 -3.32
C SER A 61 40.77 22.97 -4.34
N PRO A 62 41.02 23.16 -5.64
CA PRO A 62 40.30 22.44 -6.69
C PRO A 62 40.43 20.93 -6.52
N ILE A 63 39.29 20.23 -6.49
CA ILE A 63 39.27 18.77 -6.39
C ILE A 63 39.60 18.18 -7.77
N SER A 64 40.62 17.33 -7.84
CA SER A 64 41.01 16.65 -9.08
C SER A 64 41.40 15.20 -8.82
N LEU A 65 41.36 14.37 -9.87
CA LEU A 65 41.78 12.97 -9.78
C LEU A 65 43.31 12.87 -9.63
N ASP A 66 44.04 13.78 -10.27
CA ASP A 66 45.51 13.86 -10.18
C ASP A 66 45.97 14.13 -8.74
N ASN A 67 45.23 14.97 -8.01
CA ASN A 67 45.51 15.29 -6.60
C ASN A 67 45.45 14.06 -5.68
N CYS A 68 44.71 13.00 -6.04
CA CYS A 68 44.68 11.76 -5.29
C CYS A 68 45.98 10.92 -5.42
N TYR A 69 46.81 11.23 -6.41
CA TYR A 69 48.06 10.52 -6.70
C TYR A 69 49.32 11.37 -6.43
N ILE A 70 49.15 12.62 -5.97
CA ILE A 70 50.24 13.52 -5.56
C ILE A 70 50.97 12.95 -4.32
N GLU A 71 52.23 13.37 -4.12
CA GLU A 71 53.06 13.01 -2.96
C GLU A 71 53.23 11.49 -2.75
N ASN A 72 53.71 10.76 -3.77
CA ASN A 72 53.99 9.33 -3.70
C ASN A 72 52.79 8.47 -3.28
N TYR A 73 51.60 8.73 -3.83
CA TYR A 73 50.41 7.91 -3.57
C TYR A 73 49.96 7.96 -2.09
N ASN A 74 50.19 9.08 -1.39
CA ASN A 74 49.89 9.20 0.05
C ASN A 74 48.40 8.93 0.35
N VAL A 75 47.48 9.55 -0.41
CA VAL A 75 46.02 9.38 -0.23
C VAL A 75 45.56 7.96 -0.55
N THR A 76 46.01 7.38 -1.66
CA THR A 76 45.61 6.02 -2.07
C THR A 76 46.19 4.94 -1.14
N THR A 77 47.40 5.13 -0.64
CA THR A 77 48.01 4.27 0.38
C THR A 77 47.26 4.38 1.72
N CYS A 78 46.90 5.60 2.12
CA CYS A 78 46.12 5.88 3.32
C CYS A 78 44.71 5.26 3.27
N ILE A 79 44.01 5.38 2.14
CA ILE A 79 42.74 4.69 1.89
C ILE A 79 42.90 3.17 2.02
N ASN A 80 43.97 2.60 1.46
CA ASN A 80 44.24 1.17 1.60
C ASN A 80 44.53 0.77 3.06
N GLN A 81 45.25 1.59 3.83
CA GLN A 81 45.51 1.32 5.24
C GLN A 81 44.25 1.38 6.10
N ILE A 82 43.36 2.35 5.86
CA ILE A 82 42.16 2.56 6.67
C ILE A 82 41.04 1.58 6.28
N TYR A 83 40.85 1.35 4.99
CA TYR A 83 39.68 0.62 4.47
C TYR A 83 40.02 -0.72 3.81
N ASN A 84 41.31 -1.09 3.75
CA ASN A 84 41.79 -2.34 3.14
C ASN A 84 41.26 -2.53 1.70
N SER A 85 41.56 -1.57 0.83
CA SER A 85 41.15 -1.60 -0.58
C SER A 85 41.86 -2.68 -1.41
N GLY A 86 42.90 -3.31 -0.85
CA GLY A 86 43.67 -4.39 -1.47
C GLY A 86 44.78 -3.90 -2.41
N SER A 87 44.92 -2.59 -2.60
CA SER A 87 45.95 -2.00 -3.45
C SER A 87 46.19 -0.53 -3.09
N ASN A 88 47.46 -0.12 -3.04
CA ASN A 88 47.88 1.29 -2.89
C ASN A 88 47.59 2.15 -4.14
N TYR A 89 46.96 1.58 -5.17
CA TYR A 89 46.51 2.30 -6.36
C TYR A 89 44.97 2.36 -6.45
N SER A 90 44.26 1.71 -5.52
CA SER A 90 42.80 1.67 -5.57
C SER A 90 42.20 2.88 -4.85
N LEU A 91 41.38 3.61 -5.60
CA LEU A 91 40.48 4.64 -5.10
C LEU A 91 39.08 4.10 -4.76
N SER A 92 38.88 2.79 -4.87
CA SER A 92 37.63 2.14 -4.48
C SER A 92 37.83 1.27 -3.24
N PHE A 93 36.86 1.33 -2.34
CA PHE A 93 36.86 0.57 -1.10
C PHE A 93 35.43 0.23 -0.67
N THR A 94 35.30 -0.80 0.17
CA THR A 94 34.01 -1.28 0.66
C THR A 94 33.80 -0.77 2.07
N LEU A 95 32.71 -0.03 2.28
CA LEU A 95 32.23 0.38 3.59
C LEU A 95 30.92 -0.37 3.86
N GLY A 96 30.85 -1.11 4.96
CA GLY A 96 29.59 -1.73 5.37
C GLY A 96 28.46 -0.70 5.47
N THR A 97 27.21 -1.13 5.28
CA THR A 97 26.05 -0.22 5.33
C THR A 97 26.00 0.56 6.65
N ILE A 98 26.37 -0.08 7.76
CA ILE A 98 26.37 0.50 9.12
C ILE A 98 27.54 1.50 9.32
N GLY A 99 28.53 1.51 8.43
CA GLY A 99 29.74 2.33 8.55
C GLY A 99 30.83 1.67 9.40
N ILE A 100 31.85 2.45 9.77
CA ILE A 100 32.89 2.05 10.73
C ILE A 100 32.39 2.20 12.19
N LYS A 101 33.10 1.62 13.17
CA LYS A 101 32.67 1.58 14.58
C LYS A 101 32.36 2.96 15.21
N ASP A 102 32.96 4.02 14.68
CA ASP A 102 32.77 5.39 15.18
C ASP A 102 31.57 6.11 14.52
N ASP A 103 30.99 5.55 13.46
CA ASP A 103 29.85 6.09 12.73
C ASP A 103 28.49 5.69 13.38
N LYS A 104 28.26 6.21 14.58
CA LYS A 104 27.04 5.95 15.36
C LYS A 104 25.79 6.59 14.74
N TYR A 105 25.93 7.68 14.00
CA TYR A 105 24.81 8.43 13.46
C TYR A 105 24.26 7.82 12.17
N SER A 106 25.12 7.32 11.25
CA SER A 106 24.63 6.52 10.11
C SER A 106 23.90 5.27 10.57
N SER A 107 24.44 4.59 11.58
CA SER A 107 23.81 3.41 12.20
C SER A 107 22.41 3.73 12.74
N PHE A 108 22.26 4.87 13.43
CA PHE A 108 20.99 5.33 13.98
C PHE A 108 19.97 5.66 12.87
N LEU A 109 20.39 6.38 11.83
CA LEU A 109 19.52 6.71 10.69
C LEU A 109 19.05 5.46 9.94
N ILE A 110 19.91 4.45 9.77
CA ILE A 110 19.52 3.15 9.18
C ILE A 110 18.48 2.44 10.05
N ALA A 111 18.68 2.40 11.37
CA ALA A 111 17.71 1.80 12.28
C ALA A 111 16.34 2.48 12.17
N ILE A 112 16.32 3.81 12.12
CA ILE A 112 15.09 4.59 11.88
C ILE A 112 14.47 4.25 10.52
N SER A 113 15.27 4.19 9.44
CA SER A 113 14.78 3.79 8.11
C SER A 113 14.16 2.40 8.13
N ILE A 114 14.78 1.42 8.79
CA ILE A 114 14.23 0.06 8.92
C ILE A 114 12.89 0.08 9.68
N ILE A 115 12.79 0.86 10.75
CA ILE A 115 11.53 1.01 11.52
C ILE A 115 10.43 1.59 10.62
N PHE A 116 10.70 2.69 9.90
CA PHE A 116 9.73 3.29 8.99
C PHE A 116 9.34 2.33 7.86
N PHE A 117 10.29 1.57 7.32
CA PHE A 117 10.03 0.53 6.34
C PHE A 117 9.05 -0.52 6.88
N LEU A 118 9.35 -1.09 8.05
CA LEU A 118 8.53 -2.13 8.67
C LEU A 118 7.13 -1.62 9.03
N LEU A 119 7.02 -0.40 9.53
CA LEU A 119 5.74 0.22 9.83
C LEU A 119 4.92 0.42 8.54
N ALA A 120 5.50 1.04 7.51
CA ALA A 120 4.82 1.29 6.25
C ALA A 120 4.34 -0.03 5.61
N GLN A 121 5.20 -1.04 5.55
CA GLN A 121 4.85 -2.37 5.04
C GLN A 121 3.79 -3.05 5.89
N GLY A 122 3.97 -3.10 7.20
CA GLY A 122 3.02 -3.75 8.12
C GLY A 122 1.63 -3.14 8.01
N PHE A 123 1.53 -1.81 8.07
CA PHE A 123 0.25 -1.11 7.91
C PHE A 123 -0.34 -1.30 6.52
N PHE A 124 0.47 -1.27 5.46
CA PHE A 124 0.01 -1.50 4.09
C PHE A 124 -0.59 -2.90 3.91
N GLN A 125 0.11 -3.94 4.36
CA GLN A 125 -0.37 -5.32 4.23
C GLN A 125 -1.62 -5.58 5.07
N VAL A 126 -1.67 -5.03 6.29
CA VAL A 126 -2.86 -5.12 7.17
C VAL A 126 -4.05 -4.41 6.53
N ALA A 127 -3.86 -3.20 6.01
CA ALA A 127 -4.92 -2.44 5.36
C ALA A 127 -5.43 -3.14 4.09
N HIS A 128 -4.53 -3.69 3.26
CA HIS A 128 -4.87 -4.44 2.06
C HIS A 128 -5.63 -5.74 2.38
N TYR A 129 -5.25 -6.45 3.44
CA TYR A 129 -6.00 -7.60 3.93
C TYR A 129 -7.42 -7.22 4.39
N PHE A 130 -7.57 -6.16 5.20
CA PHE A 130 -8.89 -5.70 5.65
C PHE A 130 -9.77 -5.21 4.51
N GLN A 131 -9.20 -4.60 3.48
CA GLN A 131 -9.87 -4.25 2.23
C GLN A 131 -10.51 -5.46 1.56
N PHE A 132 -9.76 -6.56 1.41
CA PHE A 132 -10.32 -7.78 0.84
C PHE A 132 -11.38 -8.42 1.73
N GLN A 133 -11.17 -8.47 3.05
CA GLN A 133 -12.16 -9.02 3.98
C GLN A 133 -13.45 -8.20 3.96
N LYS A 134 -13.35 -6.86 3.95
CA LYS A 134 -14.47 -5.95 3.82
C LYS A 134 -15.21 -6.19 2.51
N ARG A 135 -14.51 -6.25 1.37
CA ARG A 135 -15.11 -6.50 0.05
C ARG A 135 -15.84 -7.84 0.00
N LYS A 136 -15.19 -8.91 0.42
CA LYS A 136 -15.80 -10.25 0.51
C LYS A 136 -17.07 -10.19 1.35
N ARG A 137 -17.03 -9.52 2.49
CA ARG A 137 -18.16 -9.46 3.41
C ARG A 137 -19.34 -8.65 2.86
N ILE A 138 -19.08 -7.56 2.16
CA ILE A 138 -20.12 -6.81 1.43
C ILE A 138 -20.77 -7.70 0.37
N GLN A 139 -19.97 -8.45 -0.40
CA GLN A 139 -20.48 -9.39 -1.41
C GLN A 139 -21.28 -10.54 -0.77
N ASP A 140 -20.83 -11.10 0.35
CA ASP A 140 -21.57 -12.14 1.07
C ASP A 140 -22.90 -11.62 1.64
N ILE A 141 -22.94 -10.39 2.16
CA ILE A 141 -24.20 -9.76 2.62
C ILE A 141 -25.12 -9.58 1.42
N LEU A 142 -24.63 -8.95 0.34
CA LEU A 142 -25.40 -8.70 -0.87
C LEU A 142 -25.98 -9.99 -1.48
N GLY A 143 -25.18 -11.06 -1.58
CA GLY A 143 -25.63 -12.33 -2.16
C GLY A 143 -26.65 -13.07 -1.32
N ASN A 144 -26.73 -12.81 -0.01
CA ASN A 144 -27.67 -13.49 0.90
C ASN A 144 -28.89 -12.64 1.27
N SER A 145 -28.83 -11.31 1.16
CA SER A 145 -29.93 -10.42 1.55
C SER A 145 -30.47 -9.56 0.41
N LEU A 146 -29.78 -9.49 -0.74
CA LEU A 146 -30.01 -8.51 -1.80
C LEU A 146 -29.96 -7.05 -1.29
N ILE A 147 -29.28 -6.81 -0.17
CA ILE A 147 -29.06 -5.47 0.39
C ILE A 147 -27.61 -5.07 0.18
N PHE A 148 -27.40 -4.00 -0.59
CA PHE A 148 -26.11 -3.37 -0.75
C PHE A 148 -25.89 -2.31 0.34
N LEU A 149 -24.75 -2.36 1.03
CA LEU A 149 -24.39 -1.40 2.07
C LEU A 149 -23.51 -0.31 1.48
N ASP A 150 -24.07 0.89 1.26
CA ASP A 150 -23.36 2.02 0.68
C ASP A 150 -22.85 3.00 1.74
N GLY A 151 -21.58 3.38 1.66
CA GLY A 151 -20.92 4.17 2.70
C GLY A 151 -19.98 5.24 2.16
N LYS A 152 -19.92 6.38 2.87
CA LYS A 152 -18.99 7.47 2.53
C LYS A 152 -17.53 7.10 2.82
N LYS A 153 -16.66 7.42 1.87
CA LYS A 153 -15.21 7.09 1.79
C LYS A 153 -14.30 7.86 2.78
N ILE A 154 -14.77 8.19 3.97
CA ILE A 154 -14.09 9.13 4.90
C ILE A 154 -12.81 8.53 5.50
N HIS A 155 -12.85 7.26 5.91
CA HIS A 155 -11.70 6.60 6.56
C HIS A 155 -10.59 6.23 5.58
N GLU A 156 -10.93 6.00 4.31
CA GLU A 156 -9.99 5.60 3.27
C GLU A 156 -9.06 6.75 2.88
N LYS A 157 -9.57 7.99 2.86
CA LYS A 157 -8.75 9.20 2.67
C LYS A 157 -7.68 9.36 3.75
N ARG A 158 -8.00 9.06 5.01
CA ARG A 158 -7.04 9.18 6.13
C ARG A 158 -5.86 8.23 5.99
N LEU A 159 -6.11 7.00 5.52
CA LEU A 159 -5.05 6.01 5.28
C LEU A 159 -4.17 6.39 4.09
N THR A 160 -4.75 6.96 3.02
CA THR A 160 -3.98 7.54 1.91
C THR A 160 -3.01 8.63 2.42
N PHE A 161 -3.49 9.57 3.23
CA PHE A 161 -2.63 10.62 3.82
C PHE A 161 -1.55 10.03 4.73
N TYR A 162 -1.88 9.00 5.52
CA TYR A 162 -0.89 8.31 6.36
C TYR A 162 0.25 7.72 5.51
N PHE A 163 -0.06 6.95 4.46
CA PHE A 163 0.98 6.36 3.60
C PHE A 163 1.82 7.42 2.90
N LEU A 164 1.21 8.54 2.50
CA LEU A 164 1.91 9.67 1.90
C LEU A 164 2.90 10.31 2.89
N ILE A 165 2.46 10.60 4.11
CA ILE A 165 3.33 11.22 5.15
C ILE A 165 4.47 10.28 5.53
N VAL A 166 4.17 9.01 5.80
CA VAL A 166 5.21 8.01 6.16
C VAL A 166 6.19 7.81 5.01
N GLY A 167 5.71 7.77 3.75
CA GLY A 167 6.56 7.71 2.57
C GLY A 167 7.49 8.92 2.45
N ILE A 168 7.00 10.13 2.67
CA ILE A 168 7.83 11.35 2.66
C ILE A 168 8.88 11.31 3.77
N CYS A 169 8.49 11.00 5.02
CA CYS A 169 9.44 10.89 6.13
C CYS A 169 10.52 9.84 5.84
N TYR A 170 10.14 8.72 5.23
CA TYR A 170 11.06 7.67 4.84
C TYR A 170 12.09 8.14 3.81
N ILE A 171 11.64 8.83 2.75
CA ILE A 171 12.50 9.38 1.70
C ILE A 171 13.46 10.43 2.30
N ILE A 172 12.95 11.35 3.14
CA ILE A 172 13.76 12.38 3.81
C ILE A 172 14.84 11.72 4.69
N THR A 173 14.49 10.67 5.43
CA THR A 173 15.46 9.94 6.26
C THR A 173 16.59 9.34 5.42
N LYS A 174 16.26 8.76 4.26
CA LYS A 174 17.26 8.22 3.32
C LYS A 174 18.16 9.32 2.73
N ILE A 175 17.59 10.45 2.33
CA ILE A 175 18.38 11.60 1.83
C ILE A 175 19.35 12.09 2.91
N ASN A 176 18.87 12.27 4.13
CA ASN A 176 19.71 12.69 5.26
C ASN A 176 20.82 11.67 5.54
N TRP A 177 20.53 10.37 5.42
CA TRP A 177 21.54 9.32 5.56
C TRP A 177 22.60 9.39 4.46
N ILE A 178 22.21 9.55 3.19
CA ILE A 178 23.17 9.71 2.08
C ILE A 178 24.03 10.94 2.31
N MET A 179 23.43 12.11 2.59
CA MET A 179 24.16 13.36 2.81
C MET A 179 25.13 13.26 3.99
N TYR A 180 24.68 12.69 5.11
CA TYR A 180 25.53 12.51 6.28
C TYR A 180 26.69 11.57 5.98
N ARG A 181 26.42 10.42 5.36
CA ARG A 181 27.45 9.44 4.99
C ARG A 181 28.49 10.07 4.06
N THR A 182 28.05 10.74 2.99
CA THR A 182 28.95 11.44 2.07
C THR A 182 29.79 12.49 2.80
N ASN A 183 29.20 13.28 3.70
CA ASN A 183 29.94 14.29 4.47
C ASN A 183 30.83 13.72 5.57
N HIS A 184 30.54 12.53 6.09
CA HIS A 184 31.35 11.93 7.15
C HIS A 184 32.64 11.32 6.60
N TYR A 185 32.57 10.77 5.38
CA TYR A 185 33.72 10.11 4.72
C TYR A 185 34.43 11.01 3.70
N ASN A 186 34.01 12.27 3.52
CA ASN A 186 34.64 13.20 2.57
C ASN A 186 35.94 13.85 3.07
N GLU A 187 36.36 13.60 4.30
CA GLU A 187 37.60 14.11 4.87
C GLU A 187 38.42 12.94 5.39
N ILE A 188 39.70 12.91 5.03
CA ILE A 188 40.64 11.87 5.48
C ILE A 188 41.91 12.54 5.99
N ASP A 189 42.39 12.11 7.16
CA ASP A 189 43.70 12.50 7.68
C ASP A 189 44.70 11.40 7.32
N CYS A 190 45.69 11.77 6.51
CA CYS A 190 46.74 10.89 6.04
C CYS A 190 48.09 11.40 6.52
N SER A 191 48.56 10.85 7.64
CA SER A 191 49.86 11.19 8.25
C SER A 191 50.01 12.67 8.63
N GLY A 192 48.94 13.32 9.10
CA GLY A 192 48.94 14.72 9.51
C GLY A 192 48.63 15.69 8.37
N TYR A 193 48.34 15.19 7.17
CA TYR A 193 47.82 15.96 6.05
C TYR A 193 46.34 15.66 5.88
N LEU A 194 45.52 16.71 5.97
CA LEU A 194 44.08 16.60 5.79
C LEU A 194 43.74 16.76 4.31
N TYR A 195 43.03 15.79 3.75
CA TYR A 195 42.53 15.81 2.38
C TYR A 195 41.01 15.78 2.37
N LYS A 196 40.41 16.54 1.45
CA LYS A 196 39.00 16.43 1.10
C LYS A 196 38.84 15.49 -0.08
N ILE A 197 38.07 14.44 0.09
CA ILE A 197 37.75 13.41 -0.89
C ILE A 197 36.37 13.68 -1.48
N GLN A 198 36.28 13.66 -2.80
CA GLN A 198 35.02 13.60 -3.51
C GLN A 198 34.77 12.17 -4.00
N PHE A 199 33.60 11.64 -3.68
CA PHE A 199 33.17 10.34 -4.19
C PHE A 199 32.56 10.47 -5.58
N GLN A 200 32.77 9.44 -6.40
CA GLN A 200 32.07 9.17 -7.65
C GLN A 200 30.63 8.75 -7.35
N GLY A 201 29.86 9.68 -6.77
CA GLY A 201 28.42 9.66 -6.86
C GLY A 201 28.08 10.19 -8.25
N THR A 202 27.87 9.32 -9.24
CA THR A 202 27.05 9.75 -10.38
C THR A 202 25.72 10.13 -9.78
N LEU A 203 25.45 11.43 -9.66
CA LEU A 203 24.19 11.99 -9.12
C LEU A 203 22.99 11.24 -9.72
N SER A 204 23.09 10.81 -10.98
CA SER A 204 22.13 9.96 -11.68
C SER A 204 21.92 8.56 -11.08
N THR A 205 22.97 7.88 -10.61
CA THR A 205 22.89 6.54 -9.98
C THR A 205 22.35 6.62 -8.55
N GLU A 206 22.73 7.64 -7.79
CA GLU A 206 22.19 7.88 -6.44
C GLU A 206 20.71 8.29 -6.50
N ILE A 207 20.36 9.22 -7.40
CA ILE A 207 18.97 9.60 -7.66
C ILE A 207 18.18 8.41 -8.21
N GLY A 208 18.75 7.63 -9.13
CA GLY A 208 18.10 6.46 -9.72
C GLY A 208 17.81 5.38 -8.68
N THR A 209 18.76 5.11 -7.78
CA THR A 209 18.61 4.12 -6.69
C THR A 209 17.64 4.62 -5.62
N LEU A 210 17.68 5.92 -5.30
CA LEU A 210 16.70 6.55 -4.42
C LEU A 210 15.29 6.48 -5.03
N ALA A 211 15.14 6.81 -6.31
CA ALA A 211 13.87 6.74 -7.02
C ALA A 211 13.30 5.31 -7.06
N MET A 212 14.13 4.33 -7.40
CA MET A 212 13.71 2.93 -7.50
C MET A 212 13.28 2.35 -6.14
N SER A 213 13.99 2.69 -5.06
CA SER A 213 13.61 2.25 -3.70
C SER A 213 12.45 3.06 -3.10
N SER A 214 12.23 4.29 -3.56
CA SER A 214 11.14 5.16 -3.08
C SER A 214 9.83 4.99 -3.86
N PHE A 215 9.89 4.43 -5.07
CA PHE A 215 8.74 4.25 -5.97
C PHE A 215 7.56 3.49 -5.33
N PRO A 216 7.77 2.40 -4.55
CA PRO A 216 6.67 1.71 -3.88
C PRO A 216 5.86 2.63 -2.94
N TYR A 217 6.52 3.57 -2.26
CA TYR A 217 5.88 4.48 -1.32
C TYR A 217 5.02 5.55 -2.00
N LEU A 218 5.32 5.88 -3.26
CA LEU A 218 4.47 6.73 -4.10
C LEU A 218 3.28 5.94 -4.67
N ILE A 219 3.46 4.64 -4.92
CA ILE A 219 2.41 3.78 -5.46
C ILE A 219 1.41 3.32 -4.40
N PHE A 220 1.81 3.08 -3.14
CA PHE A 220 0.88 2.56 -2.12
C PHE A 220 -0.37 3.44 -1.95
N PRO A 221 -0.28 4.78 -1.88
CA PRO A 221 -1.46 5.64 -1.86
C PRO A 221 -2.36 5.44 -3.09
N LEU A 222 -1.76 5.25 -4.28
CA LEU A 222 -2.47 5.06 -5.55
C LEU A 222 -3.15 3.69 -5.64
N ILE A 223 -2.48 2.61 -5.24
CA ILE A 223 -3.09 1.27 -5.15
C ILE A 223 -4.27 1.30 -4.19
N TYR A 224 -4.10 1.99 -3.05
CA TYR A 224 -5.18 2.17 -2.08
C TYR A 224 -6.35 2.87 -2.79
N ILE A 225 -6.15 4.08 -3.36
CA ILE A 225 -7.18 4.84 -4.10
C ILE A 225 -7.86 4.01 -5.20
N GLY A 226 -7.11 3.31 -6.04
CA GLY A 226 -7.64 2.48 -7.12
C GLY A 226 -8.46 1.30 -6.60
N GLY A 227 -7.99 0.65 -5.54
CA GLY A 227 -8.75 -0.38 -4.84
C GLY A 227 -10.10 0.13 -4.29
N TRP A 228 -10.19 1.42 -3.90
CA TRP A 228 -11.43 2.05 -3.40
C TRP A 228 -12.45 2.39 -4.48
N ILE A 229 -11.97 2.80 -5.66
CA ILE A 229 -12.85 3.11 -6.79
C ILE A 229 -13.55 1.83 -7.27
N ASN A 230 -12.90 0.68 -7.14
CA ASN A 230 -13.36 -0.61 -7.64
C ASN A 230 -14.16 -1.47 -6.64
N TYR A 231 -14.67 -0.94 -5.52
CA TYR A 231 -15.44 -1.78 -4.56
C TYR A 231 -16.73 -2.36 -5.13
N LEU A 232 -17.32 -1.66 -6.10
CA LEU A 232 -18.51 -2.07 -6.84
C LEU A 232 -18.29 -2.12 -8.35
N SER A 233 -17.41 -1.30 -8.94
CA SER A 233 -17.25 -1.29 -10.41
C SER A 233 -16.53 -2.52 -10.97
N ASP A 234 -15.90 -3.30 -10.10
CA ASP A 234 -15.28 -4.58 -10.43
C ASP A 234 -16.30 -5.73 -10.45
N LEU A 235 -17.55 -5.44 -10.03
CA LEU A 235 -18.69 -6.16 -10.55
C LEU A 235 -18.81 -5.70 -12.01
N ASP A 236 -18.13 -6.41 -12.92
CA ASP A 236 -18.31 -6.31 -14.36
C ASP A 236 -19.72 -6.76 -14.74
N LEU A 237 -20.71 -5.91 -14.44
CA LEU A 237 -22.14 -6.15 -14.67
C LEU A 237 -22.37 -6.49 -16.14
N LYS A 238 -21.56 -5.93 -17.04
CA LYS A 238 -21.57 -6.22 -18.48
C LYS A 238 -21.27 -7.70 -18.73
N ARG A 239 -20.16 -8.24 -18.22
CA ARG A 239 -19.88 -9.70 -18.27
C ARG A 239 -20.90 -10.54 -17.48
N MET A 240 -21.50 -10.01 -16.41
CA MET A 240 -22.57 -10.70 -15.67
C MET A 240 -23.85 -10.87 -16.47
N THR A 241 -24.21 -9.85 -17.25
CA THR A 241 -25.41 -9.87 -18.09
C THR A 241 -25.31 -10.77 -19.30
N ASP A 242 -24.12 -11.28 -19.62
CA ASP A 242 -23.94 -12.22 -20.72
C ASP A 242 -24.27 -13.67 -20.33
N HIS A 243 -24.36 -13.95 -19.02
CA HIS A 243 -24.69 -15.29 -18.49
C HIS A 243 -26.01 -15.35 -17.71
N LEU A 244 -26.60 -14.20 -17.37
CA LEU A 244 -27.92 -14.13 -16.72
C LEU A 244 -29.04 -14.13 -17.78
N SER A 245 -30.10 -14.89 -17.55
CA SER A 245 -31.31 -14.81 -18.37
C SER A 245 -31.92 -13.41 -18.29
N ILE A 246 -32.66 -12.99 -19.33
CA ILE A 246 -33.36 -11.69 -19.38
C ILE A 246 -34.32 -11.53 -18.17
N GLU A 247 -34.87 -12.64 -17.68
CA GLU A 247 -35.73 -12.69 -16.49
C GLU A 247 -34.94 -12.45 -15.20
N SER A 248 -33.75 -13.04 -15.07
CA SER A 248 -32.82 -12.78 -13.96
C SER A 248 -32.32 -11.34 -13.94
N PHE A 249 -32.14 -10.73 -15.11
CA PHE A 249 -31.75 -9.31 -15.19
C PHE A 249 -32.85 -8.37 -14.68
N LYS A 250 -34.13 -8.69 -14.93
CA LYS A 250 -35.27 -7.94 -14.37
C LYS A 250 -35.35 -8.01 -12.85
N GLU A 251 -34.75 -9.01 -12.22
CA GLU A 251 -34.70 -9.16 -10.76
C GLU A 251 -33.63 -8.29 -10.08
N ILE A 252 -32.67 -7.71 -10.83
CA ILE A 252 -31.66 -6.79 -10.27
C ILE A 252 -32.32 -5.56 -9.61
N LYS A 253 -33.51 -5.14 -10.07
CA LYS A 253 -34.30 -4.08 -9.45
C LYS A 253 -34.73 -4.39 -8.00
N ASN A 254 -34.69 -5.67 -7.60
CA ASN A 254 -35.03 -6.10 -6.25
C ASN A 254 -33.89 -5.87 -5.25
N ILE A 255 -32.69 -5.53 -5.74
CA ILE A 255 -31.56 -5.14 -4.90
C ILE A 255 -31.81 -3.75 -4.33
N THR A 256 -31.67 -3.63 -3.02
CA THR A 256 -31.87 -2.37 -2.29
C THR A 256 -30.58 -1.90 -1.64
N VAL A 257 -30.39 -0.59 -1.56
CA VAL A 257 -29.26 0.10 -0.95
C VAL A 257 -29.65 0.56 0.44
N PHE A 258 -28.77 0.32 1.40
CA PHE A 258 -28.93 0.79 2.78
C PHE A 258 -27.71 1.60 3.20
N ASP A 259 -27.95 2.79 3.76
CA ASP A 259 -26.89 3.71 4.17
C ASP A 259 -26.04 3.12 5.31
N PHE A 260 -24.73 3.18 5.16
CA PHE A 260 -23.77 2.59 6.10
C PHE A 260 -23.79 3.23 7.49
N LYS A 261 -24.13 4.52 7.61
CA LYS A 261 -24.29 5.17 8.91
C LYS A 261 -25.52 4.63 9.64
N LYS A 262 -26.63 4.48 8.92
CA LYS A 262 -27.84 3.82 9.45
C LYS A 262 -27.55 2.37 9.85
N TYR A 263 -26.83 1.64 9.01
CA TYR A 263 -26.32 0.29 9.31
C TYR A 263 -25.53 0.23 10.62
N ASN A 264 -24.54 1.10 10.80
CA ASN A 264 -23.74 1.10 12.03
C ASN A 264 -24.60 1.36 13.28
N LYS A 265 -25.59 2.25 13.17
CA LYS A 265 -26.55 2.52 14.25
C LYS A 265 -27.43 1.31 14.55
N LEU A 266 -27.93 0.65 13.51
CA LEU A 266 -28.74 -0.57 13.62
C LEU A 266 -27.96 -1.70 14.29
N ILE A 267 -26.76 -2.02 13.78
CA ILE A 267 -25.90 -3.06 14.33
C ILE A 267 -25.54 -2.75 15.77
N LYS A 268 -25.12 -1.52 16.08
CA LYS A 268 -24.76 -1.15 17.45
C LYS A 268 -25.93 -1.39 18.39
N THR A 269 -27.12 -0.88 18.06
CA THR A 269 -28.32 -1.04 18.89
C THR A 269 -28.70 -2.51 19.06
N THR A 270 -28.70 -3.27 17.97
CA THR A 270 -29.15 -4.67 17.96
C THR A 270 -28.19 -5.59 18.70
N ILE A 271 -26.86 -5.40 18.54
CA ILE A 271 -25.85 -6.18 19.24
C ILE A 271 -25.86 -5.90 20.74
N HIS A 272 -26.03 -4.64 21.16
CA HIS A 272 -26.15 -4.32 22.59
C HIS A 272 -27.41 -4.95 23.21
N ARG A 273 -28.51 -5.02 22.45
CA ARG A 273 -29.76 -5.67 22.90
C ARG A 273 -29.65 -7.19 22.95
N ARG A 274 -29.04 -7.82 21.93
CA ARG A 274 -28.90 -9.29 21.85
C ARG A 274 -27.86 -9.83 22.84
N TYR A 275 -26.84 -9.05 23.20
CA TYR A 275 -25.75 -9.48 24.08
C TYR A 275 -25.49 -8.51 25.24
N PRO A 276 -26.47 -8.30 26.15
CA PRO A 276 -26.36 -7.30 27.22
C PRO A 276 -25.25 -7.62 28.23
N ASN A 277 -24.93 -8.91 28.41
CA ASN A 277 -23.96 -9.38 29.39
C ASN A 277 -22.52 -9.45 28.87
N ASN A 278 -22.27 -9.09 27.59
CA ASN A 278 -20.92 -9.11 27.03
C ASN A 278 -20.07 -7.94 27.53
N SER A 279 -18.77 -8.18 27.69
CA SER A 279 -17.81 -7.12 28.02
C SER A 279 -17.74 -6.05 26.92
N LYS A 280 -17.35 -4.82 27.27
CA LYS A 280 -17.21 -3.69 26.33
C LYS A 280 -16.29 -4.03 25.15
N LEU A 281 -15.21 -4.78 25.39
CA LEU A 281 -14.28 -5.24 24.34
C LEU A 281 -14.96 -6.21 23.36
N ASN A 282 -15.73 -7.17 23.88
CA ASN A 282 -16.46 -8.13 23.03
C ASN A 282 -17.57 -7.42 22.23
N LEU A 283 -18.27 -6.47 22.84
CA LEU A 283 -19.23 -5.60 22.14
C LEU A 283 -18.54 -4.76 21.05
N PHE A 284 -17.34 -4.25 21.28
CA PHE A 284 -16.57 -3.55 20.26
C PHE A 284 -16.26 -4.46 19.06
N PHE A 285 -15.76 -5.67 19.29
CA PHE A 285 -15.48 -6.60 18.18
C PHE A 285 -16.75 -7.02 17.42
N ARG A 286 -17.87 -7.22 18.13
CA ARG A 286 -19.16 -7.57 17.51
C ARG A 286 -19.77 -6.43 16.70
N THR A 287 -19.62 -5.18 17.15
CA THR A 287 -20.17 -4.02 16.42
C THR A 287 -19.35 -3.62 15.20
N ASN A 288 -18.05 -3.93 15.17
CA ASN A 288 -17.16 -3.67 14.04
C ASN A 288 -17.18 -4.82 13.02
N THR A 289 -18.35 -5.02 12.40
CA THR A 289 -18.68 -6.17 11.53
C THR A 289 -17.79 -6.33 10.30
N PHE A 290 -17.21 -5.27 9.75
CA PHE A 290 -16.33 -5.36 8.58
C PHE A 290 -14.87 -5.64 8.91
N SER A 291 -14.46 -5.38 10.16
CA SER A 291 -13.09 -5.58 10.63
C SER A 291 -12.92 -6.92 11.35
N PHE A 292 -13.96 -7.42 12.02
CA PHE A 292 -13.87 -8.63 12.84
C PHE A 292 -14.93 -9.66 12.49
N LYS A 293 -14.59 -10.94 12.70
CA LYS A 293 -15.46 -12.09 12.40
C LYS A 293 -16.39 -12.49 13.55
N THR A 294 -16.40 -11.75 14.66
CA THR A 294 -17.11 -12.12 15.89
C THR A 294 -18.63 -12.17 15.71
N THR A 295 -19.19 -11.19 15.01
CA THR A 295 -20.56 -11.28 14.47
C THR A 295 -20.47 -12.04 13.16
N SER A 296 -21.38 -12.97 12.87
CA SER A 296 -21.32 -13.75 11.62
C SER A 296 -22.00 -13.03 10.45
N THR A 297 -21.72 -13.39 9.20
CA THR A 297 -22.46 -12.83 8.06
C THR A 297 -23.94 -13.20 8.09
N LYS A 298 -24.27 -14.43 8.52
CA LYS A 298 -25.66 -14.88 8.69
C LYS A 298 -26.43 -14.00 9.67
N GLU A 299 -25.82 -13.70 10.82
CA GLU A 299 -26.40 -12.82 11.83
C GLU A 299 -26.61 -11.39 11.30
N ILE A 300 -25.66 -10.86 10.52
CA ILE A 300 -25.83 -9.55 9.89
C ILE A 300 -26.99 -9.55 8.90
N VAL A 301 -27.09 -10.59 8.08
CA VAL A 301 -28.17 -10.76 7.09
C VAL A 301 -29.52 -10.85 7.79
N GLU A 302 -29.62 -11.63 8.86
CA GLU A 302 -30.83 -11.73 9.68
C GLU A 302 -31.25 -10.35 10.22
N ILE A 303 -30.34 -9.62 10.87
CA ILE A 303 -30.63 -8.27 11.39
C ILE A 303 -31.09 -7.32 10.29
N LEU A 304 -30.48 -7.39 9.11
CA LEU A 304 -30.84 -6.55 7.96
C LEU A 304 -32.21 -6.89 7.38
N LEU A 305 -32.53 -8.17 7.25
CA LEU A 305 -33.82 -8.63 6.73
C LEU A 305 -34.95 -8.33 7.72
N ASP A 306 -34.73 -8.56 9.02
CA ASP A 306 -35.67 -8.21 10.09
C ASP A 306 -35.96 -6.70 10.07
N TYR A 307 -34.92 -5.87 9.95
CA TYR A 307 -35.09 -4.42 9.91
C TYR A 307 -35.79 -3.95 8.63
N LYS A 308 -35.52 -4.59 7.48
CA LYS A 308 -36.21 -4.30 6.21
C LYS A 308 -37.71 -4.61 6.26
N GLN A 309 -38.12 -5.60 7.05
CA GLN A 309 -39.55 -5.88 7.27
C GLN A 309 -40.23 -4.78 8.11
N ILE A 310 -39.49 -4.16 9.03
CA ILE A 310 -40.01 -3.15 9.96
C ILE A 310 -40.01 -1.75 9.32
N SER A 311 -38.95 -1.42 8.58
CA SER A 311 -38.71 -0.08 8.01
C SER A 311 -38.26 -0.17 6.55
N PRO A 312 -39.13 -0.64 5.63
CA PRO A 312 -38.79 -0.85 4.22
C PRO A 312 -38.40 0.45 3.49
N GLU A 313 -38.93 1.59 3.92
CA GLU A 313 -38.68 2.91 3.34
C GLU A 313 -37.22 3.39 3.47
N GLU A 314 -36.44 2.81 4.40
CA GLU A 314 -35.03 3.14 4.54
C GLU A 314 -34.12 2.43 3.51
N PHE A 315 -34.68 1.53 2.72
CA PHE A 315 -33.99 0.71 1.73
C PHE A 315 -34.34 1.21 0.31
N GLU A 316 -33.47 2.05 -0.25
CA GLU A 316 -33.68 2.60 -1.59
C GLU A 316 -33.41 1.55 -2.68
N PRO A 317 -34.12 1.51 -3.81
CA PRO A 317 -33.76 0.62 -4.91
C PRO A 317 -32.39 1.02 -5.50
N ILE A 318 -31.55 0.04 -5.85
CA ILE A 318 -30.21 0.30 -6.43
C ILE A 318 -30.30 0.97 -7.81
N LEU A 319 -31.36 0.66 -8.56
CA LEU A 319 -31.73 1.32 -9.80
C LEU A 319 -32.89 2.28 -9.50
N LYS A 320 -32.59 3.58 -9.45
CA LYS A 320 -33.63 4.60 -9.57
C LYS A 320 -34.03 4.63 -11.04
N PHE A 321 -35.09 3.90 -11.40
CA PHE A 321 -35.70 4.07 -12.71
C PHE A 321 -36.26 5.49 -12.78
N GLU A 322 -35.44 6.45 -13.21
CA GLU A 322 -35.97 7.67 -13.81
C GLU A 322 -36.75 7.21 -15.04
N ASN A 323 -38.08 7.23 -14.95
CA ASN A 323 -39.06 7.09 -16.04
C ASN A 323 -38.46 6.79 -17.42
N LEU A 324 -37.95 5.57 -17.61
CA LEU A 324 -37.66 5.06 -18.94
C LEU A 324 -39.02 4.87 -19.58
N LYS A 325 -39.46 5.87 -20.36
CA LYS A 325 -40.53 5.69 -21.34
C LYS A 325 -40.07 4.52 -22.20
N ILE A 326 -40.64 3.34 -21.96
CA ILE A 326 -40.39 2.14 -22.74
C ILE A 326 -40.99 2.41 -24.12
N SER A 327 -40.22 3.00 -25.02
CA SER A 327 -40.46 2.85 -26.45
C SER A 327 -40.14 1.40 -26.76
N PHE A 328 -41.17 0.59 -27.03
CA PHE A 328 -41.00 -0.74 -27.59
C PHE A 328 -40.29 -0.60 -28.95
N ILE A 329 -38.97 -0.69 -28.93
CA ILE A 329 -38.16 -0.84 -30.13
C ILE A 329 -37.58 -2.24 -30.01
N THR A 330 -38.12 -3.13 -30.84
CA THR A 330 -37.63 -4.47 -31.09
C THR A 330 -36.18 -4.39 -31.59
N GLY A 331 -35.23 -4.65 -30.68
CA GLY A 331 -33.80 -4.72 -30.98
C GLY A 331 -33.03 -5.14 -29.73
N ASN A 332 -32.61 -6.42 -29.69
CA ASN A 332 -31.99 -7.08 -28.55
C ASN A 332 -30.74 -6.37 -27.99
N ASP A 333 -30.00 -5.63 -28.83
CA ASP A 333 -28.71 -5.05 -28.45
C ASP A 333 -28.82 -3.63 -27.85
N GLN A 334 -29.81 -2.85 -28.25
CA GLN A 334 -29.94 -1.45 -27.80
C GLN A 334 -30.50 -1.31 -26.37
N MET A 335 -31.23 -2.31 -25.88
CA MET A 335 -31.77 -2.29 -24.52
C MET A 335 -30.65 -2.51 -23.47
N LYS A 336 -29.69 -3.41 -23.77
CA LYS A 336 -28.47 -3.58 -22.95
C LYS A 336 -27.64 -2.31 -22.93
N GLU A 337 -27.49 -1.64 -24.08
CA GLU A 337 -26.67 -0.44 -24.23
C GLU A 337 -27.23 0.78 -23.46
N LYS A 338 -28.56 0.96 -23.45
CA LYS A 338 -29.22 2.05 -22.69
C LYS A 338 -29.21 1.88 -21.17
N LEU A 339 -29.03 0.66 -20.66
CA LEU A 339 -29.03 0.35 -19.23
C LEU A 339 -27.61 0.31 -18.63
N LEU A 340 -26.58 0.28 -19.47
CA LEU A 340 -25.17 0.18 -19.09
C LEU A 340 -24.36 1.45 -19.41
N GLY A 341 -25.00 2.47 -19.99
CA GLY A 341 -24.40 3.78 -20.33
C GLY A 341 -24.34 4.74 -19.16
#